data_AF-N1P0U9-F1
#
_entry.id   AF-N1P0U9-F1
#
_cell.length_a   1.000
_cell.length_b   1.000
_cell.length_c   1.000
_cell.angle_alpha   90.00
_cell.angle_beta   90.00
_cell.angle_gamma   90.00
#
_symmetry.space_group_name_H-M   'P 1'
#
loop_
_entity.id
_entity.type
_entity.pdbx_description
1 polymer ?
#
loop_
_entity_poly.entity_id
_entity_poly.type
_entity_poly.pdbx_seq_one_letter_code
_entity_poly.pdbx_strand_id
1 'polypeptide(L)'
;MSSLLKLHCIRPLPQRSVWLSGYKQKARCIHSSAANGDFMSWFKRKKQEEHQEPVKDTKQLIKDIEEGTNEASSQSSSNNKNRLELIPENFIGEGSRRCKRQKELKLAVSSAPFNQWLSRDKITSDNQLDDMILQATEKTLGKVDQDVQFSDLVAKFQFTKFLQSKSGYLIPDYELTTLSTPLQFKRYIKEKILPSANDPKLAYKEAEPNAIHPFSDNYASPNIYVVNDVTSKEQKSKYDTIMKEIQKLEDDATRKALETARSA
;
A
#
# COMPACT_ATOMS: atom_id res chain seq x y z
N MET A 1 40.35 42.06 60.53
CA MET A 1 39.19 41.15 60.43
C MET A 1 39.24 40.49 59.05
N SER A 2 40.22 39.62 58.88
CA SER A 2 40.05 38.16 58.78
C SER A 2 39.35 37.73 57.49
N SER A 3 40.18 37.24 56.57
CA SER A 3 39.80 36.48 55.38
C SER A 3 38.82 35.36 55.72
N LEU A 4 37.94 34.99 54.80
CA LEU A 4 37.70 33.58 54.47
C LEU A 4 36.87 33.48 53.18
N LEU A 5 37.52 32.88 52.17
CA LEU A 5 36.95 32.32 50.96
C LEU A 5 35.79 31.37 51.30
N LYS A 6 34.64 31.51 50.65
CA LYS A 6 33.62 30.46 50.58
C LYS A 6 33.60 29.88 49.18
N LEU A 7 34.14 28.66 49.12
CA LEU A 7 34.20 27.76 48.00
C LEU A 7 32.81 27.45 47.44
N HIS A 8 32.74 27.38 46.12
CA HIS A 8 31.60 26.85 45.37
C HIS A 8 31.33 25.39 45.78
N CYS A 9 30.15 25.13 46.34
CA CYS A 9 29.64 23.78 46.49
C CYS A 9 29.24 23.23 45.12
N ILE A 10 30.10 22.36 44.59
CA ILE A 10 29.87 21.51 43.43
C ILE A 10 28.71 20.55 43.77
N ARG A 11 27.61 20.62 43.01
CA ARG A 11 26.55 19.60 43.06
C ARG A 11 27.12 18.28 42.53
N PRO A 12 26.93 17.14 43.23
CA PRO A 12 27.35 15.86 42.70
C PRO A 12 26.46 15.46 41.51
N LEU A 13 27.10 15.08 40.41
CA LEU A 13 26.47 14.46 39.24
C LEU A 13 25.76 13.16 39.67
N PRO A 14 24.57 12.86 39.14
CA PRO A 14 23.92 11.59 39.41
C PRO A 14 24.75 10.46 38.79
N GLN A 15 25.18 9.53 39.64
CA GLN A 15 25.79 8.27 39.24
C GLN A 15 24.82 7.54 38.30
N ARG A 16 25.17 7.46 37.01
CA ARG A 16 24.61 6.47 36.10
C ARG A 16 25.00 5.09 36.63
N SER A 17 24.06 4.40 37.25
CA SER A 17 24.18 2.95 37.43
C SER A 17 24.18 2.32 36.05
N VAL A 18 25.35 1.84 35.64
CA VAL A 18 25.51 0.96 34.49
C VAL A 18 24.80 -0.34 34.88
N TRP A 19 23.55 -0.47 34.47
CA TRP A 19 22.89 -1.76 34.44
C TRP A 19 23.67 -2.61 33.45
N LEU A 20 24.52 -3.49 34.00
CA LEU A 20 25.05 -4.63 33.26
C LEU A 20 23.84 -5.40 32.77
N SER A 21 23.52 -5.16 31.49
CA SER A 21 22.58 -5.95 30.71
C SER A 21 22.97 -7.41 30.92
N GLY A 22 22.12 -8.14 31.65
CA GLY A 22 22.22 -9.58 31.73
C GLY A 22 22.14 -10.09 30.31
N TYR A 23 23.29 -10.46 29.74
CA TYR A 23 23.38 -11.17 28.49
C TYR A 23 22.57 -12.45 28.66
N LYS A 24 21.30 -12.42 28.22
CA LYS A 24 20.53 -13.63 28.00
C LYS A 24 21.31 -14.42 26.96
N GLN A 25 22.02 -15.45 27.42
CA GLN A 25 22.61 -16.46 26.56
C GLN A 25 21.50 -16.92 25.62
N LYS A 26 21.61 -16.57 24.34
CA LYS A 26 20.77 -17.14 23.29
C LYS A 26 21.18 -18.60 23.21
N ALA A 27 20.43 -19.46 23.89
CA ALA A 27 20.49 -20.90 23.65
C ALA A 27 20.36 -21.10 22.14
N ARG A 28 21.30 -21.85 21.54
CA ARG A 28 21.20 -22.21 20.12
C ARG A 28 19.92 -23.01 19.96
N CYS A 29 18.91 -22.41 19.32
CA CYS A 29 17.74 -23.15 18.91
C CYS A 29 18.20 -24.23 17.94
N ILE A 30 18.10 -25.49 18.34
CA ILE A 30 18.16 -26.61 17.40
C ILE A 30 17.02 -26.34 16.41
N HIS A 31 17.35 -26.24 15.12
CA HIS A 31 16.38 -26.05 14.06
C HIS A 31 15.50 -27.31 13.97
N SER A 32 14.43 -27.39 14.78
CA SER A 32 13.34 -28.31 14.49
C SER A 32 12.42 -27.63 13.49
N SER A 33 12.50 -28.01 12.22
CA SER A 33 11.42 -27.73 11.28
C SER A 33 10.13 -28.33 11.84
N ALA A 34 9.06 -27.53 11.94
CA ALA A 34 7.75 -28.06 12.27
C ALA A 34 7.41 -29.20 11.30
N ALA A 35 6.83 -30.29 11.80
CA ALA A 35 6.44 -31.42 10.95
C ALA A 35 5.46 -30.93 9.89
N ASN A 36 5.88 -30.95 8.62
CA ASN A 36 4.99 -30.71 7.50
C ASN A 36 3.95 -31.84 7.52
N GLY A 37 2.67 -31.46 7.65
CA GLY A 37 1.56 -32.41 7.50
C GLY A 37 1.44 -32.81 6.05
N ASP A 38 2.20 -33.81 5.62
CA ASP A 38 2.09 -34.36 4.27
C ASP A 38 0.71 -34.98 4.06
N PHE A 39 0.25 -35.07 2.81
CA PHE A 39 -1.04 -35.68 2.44
C PHE A 39 -1.28 -37.07 3.07
N MET A 40 -0.22 -37.86 3.28
CA MET A 40 -0.30 -39.16 3.94
C MET A 40 -0.58 -39.09 5.45
N SER A 41 -0.23 -37.99 6.13
CA SER A 41 -0.50 -37.79 7.56
C SER A 41 -2.00 -37.64 7.83
N TRP A 42 -2.75 -37.05 6.89
CA TRP A 42 -4.20 -36.93 6.96
C TRP A 42 -4.90 -38.29 6.85
N PHE A 43 -4.40 -39.18 5.99
CA PHE A 43 -4.95 -40.51 5.82
C PHE A 43 -4.72 -41.42 7.03
N LYS A 44 -3.59 -41.25 7.72
CA LYS A 44 -3.30 -41.99 8.97
C LYS A 44 -4.15 -41.49 10.15
N ARG A 45 -4.47 -40.19 10.20
CA ARG A 45 -5.28 -39.60 11.27
C ARG A 45 -6.72 -40.11 11.28
N LYS A 46 -7.32 -40.39 10.11
CA LYS A 46 -8.68 -40.96 10.03
C LYS A 46 -8.80 -42.38 10.58
N LYS A 47 -7.71 -43.14 10.66
CA LYS A 47 -7.74 -44.52 11.21
C LYS A 47 -7.73 -44.57 12.74
N GLN A 48 -7.45 -43.45 13.42
CA GLN A 48 -7.34 -43.41 14.88
C GLN A 48 -8.61 -42.85 15.56
N GLU A 49 -9.61 -42.40 14.80
CA GLU A 49 -10.89 -41.88 15.35
C GLU A 49 -11.91 -43.00 15.66
N GLU A 50 -11.60 -44.28 15.42
CA GLU A 50 -12.51 -45.42 15.70
C GLU A 50 -12.66 -45.78 17.20
N HIS A 51 -12.09 -45.00 18.12
CA HIS A 51 -12.35 -45.14 19.57
C HIS A 51 -13.25 -44.02 20.08
N GLN A 52 -14.47 -43.92 19.55
CA GLN A 52 -15.56 -43.16 20.17
C GLN A 52 -16.78 -44.06 20.41
N GLU A 53 -17.44 -43.77 21.52
CA GLU A 53 -18.43 -44.53 22.30
C GLU A 53 -19.56 -45.21 21.50
N PRO A 54 -20.18 -46.30 22.03
CA PRO A 54 -21.18 -47.08 21.30
C PRO A 54 -22.38 -46.22 20.89
N VAL A 55 -22.63 -46.18 19.58
CA VAL A 55 -23.76 -45.50 18.95
C VAL A 55 -25.07 -46.08 19.52
N LYS A 56 -25.91 -45.24 20.12
CA LYS A 56 -27.25 -45.63 20.57
C LYS A 56 -28.17 -45.90 19.38
N ASP A 57 -29.05 -46.88 19.51
CA ASP A 57 -29.99 -47.29 18.47
C ASP A 57 -30.93 -46.15 18.06
N THR A 58 -31.04 -45.92 16.75
CA THR A 58 -31.85 -44.85 16.13
C THR A 58 -33.32 -44.88 16.52
N LYS A 59 -33.85 -46.06 16.89
CA LYS A 59 -35.23 -46.23 17.35
C LYS A 59 -35.50 -45.60 18.71
N GLN A 60 -34.51 -45.51 19.58
CA GLN A 60 -34.64 -44.87 20.89
C GLN A 60 -34.62 -43.34 20.71
N LEU A 61 -33.74 -42.86 19.83
CA LEU A 61 -33.60 -41.45 19.50
C LEU A 61 -34.88 -40.86 18.86
N ILE A 62 -35.56 -41.64 18.00
CA ILE A 62 -36.82 -41.22 17.39
C ILE A 62 -37.96 -41.16 18.42
N LYS A 63 -38.02 -42.12 19.36
CA LYS A 63 -39.02 -42.12 20.43
C LYS A 63 -38.85 -40.95 21.39
N ASP A 64 -37.61 -40.63 21.77
CA ASP A 64 -37.32 -39.48 22.65
C ASP A 64 -37.71 -38.14 21.99
N ILE A 65 -37.67 -38.06 20.66
CA ILE A 65 -38.12 -36.88 19.89
C ILE A 65 -39.65 -36.82 19.80
N GLU A 66 -40.31 -37.97 19.61
CA GLU A 66 -41.78 -38.07 19.50
C GLU A 66 -42.49 -37.85 20.86
N GLU A 67 -41.86 -38.25 21.97
CA GLU A 67 -42.42 -38.12 23.32
C GLU A 67 -42.23 -36.73 23.94
N GLY A 68 -41.46 -35.83 23.30
CA GLY A 68 -41.40 -34.40 23.65
C GLY A 68 -40.84 -34.09 25.04
N THR A 69 -40.13 -35.02 25.67
CA THR A 69 -39.52 -34.86 27.00
C THR A 69 -38.24 -34.03 26.91
N ASN A 70 -38.41 -32.71 26.95
CA ASN A 70 -37.32 -31.75 27.15
C ASN A 70 -36.80 -31.82 28.61
N GLU A 71 -36.09 -32.88 28.97
CA GLU A 71 -35.22 -32.87 30.16
C GLU A 71 -33.87 -32.23 29.86
N ALA A 72 -33.91 -30.93 29.55
CA ALA A 72 -32.75 -30.04 29.66
C ALA A 72 -33.21 -28.59 29.93
N SER A 73 -34.23 -28.43 30.78
CA SER A 73 -34.69 -27.15 31.30
C SER A 73 -33.93 -26.76 32.57
N SER A 74 -32.60 -26.62 32.50
CA SER A 74 -31.81 -25.93 33.54
C SER A 74 -30.37 -25.67 33.08
N GLN A 75 -30.16 -24.74 32.15
CA GLN A 75 -29.07 -23.77 32.15
C GLN A 75 -29.07 -22.96 30.85
N SER A 76 -29.69 -21.79 30.96
CA SER A 76 -29.13 -20.50 30.56
C SER A 76 -28.20 -20.46 29.34
N SER A 77 -28.70 -19.85 28.27
CA SER A 77 -28.00 -19.05 27.26
C SER A 77 -26.77 -19.62 26.53
N SER A 78 -26.77 -19.43 25.21
CA SER A 78 -25.72 -19.76 24.23
C SER A 78 -25.75 -21.19 23.68
N ASN A 79 -26.61 -21.43 22.69
CA ASN A 79 -26.46 -22.58 21.79
C ASN A 79 -26.86 -22.21 20.36
N ASN A 80 -26.23 -21.17 19.81
CA ASN A 80 -26.01 -21.07 18.36
C ASN A 80 -24.71 -21.84 18.00
N LYS A 81 -24.52 -23.04 18.56
CA LYS A 81 -23.25 -23.80 18.52
C LYS A 81 -22.83 -24.29 17.14
N ASN A 82 -23.70 -24.15 16.12
CA ASN A 82 -23.41 -24.60 14.76
C ASN A 82 -23.18 -23.46 13.76
N ARG A 83 -23.20 -22.18 14.19
CA ARG A 83 -22.92 -21.05 13.31
C ARG A 83 -21.65 -20.36 13.78
N LEU A 84 -20.55 -20.59 13.07
CA LEU A 84 -19.31 -19.85 13.27
C LEU A 84 -19.58 -18.36 13.01
N GLU A 85 -19.47 -17.54 14.05
CA GLU A 85 -19.43 -16.10 13.88
C GLU A 85 -18.13 -15.75 13.14
N LEU A 86 -18.25 -15.22 11.93
CA LEU A 86 -17.13 -14.77 11.09
C LEU A 86 -16.55 -13.47 11.65
N ILE A 87 -16.03 -13.53 12.87
CA ILE A 87 -15.19 -12.51 13.47
C ILE A 87 -13.78 -12.74 12.92
N PRO A 88 -13.00 -11.69 12.58
CA PRO A 88 -11.63 -11.84 12.09
C PRO A 88 -10.71 -12.64 13.02
N GLU A 89 -11.09 -12.83 14.28
CA GLU A 89 -10.38 -13.65 15.27
C GLU A 89 -10.68 -15.17 15.15
N ASN A 90 -11.79 -15.54 14.51
CA ASN A 90 -12.26 -16.91 14.31
C ASN A 90 -12.04 -17.42 12.87
N PHE A 91 -11.34 -16.66 12.02
CA PHE A 91 -11.11 -17.03 10.64
C PHE A 91 -10.11 -18.20 10.55
N ILE A 92 -10.52 -19.29 9.91
CA ILE A 92 -9.69 -20.48 9.72
C ILE A 92 -8.57 -20.12 8.74
N GLY A 93 -7.32 -20.13 9.21
CA GLY A 93 -6.11 -19.86 8.40
C GLY A 93 -5.20 -18.76 8.94
N GLU A 94 -5.71 -17.84 9.78
CA GLU A 94 -4.88 -16.89 10.52
C GLU A 94 -4.80 -17.27 11.99
N GLY A 95 -3.66 -17.78 12.44
CA GLY A 95 -3.46 -18.11 13.85
C GLY A 95 -3.60 -16.88 14.76
N SER A 96 -4.25 -17.05 15.92
CA SER A 96 -4.50 -15.98 16.90
C SER A 96 -3.26 -15.14 17.26
N ARG A 97 -2.08 -15.77 17.29
CA ARG A 97 -0.79 -15.08 17.51
C ARG A 97 -0.42 -14.10 16.40
N ARG A 98 -0.73 -14.41 15.14
CA ARG A 98 -0.45 -13.55 13.97
C ARG A 98 -1.37 -12.33 13.99
N CYS A 99 -2.67 -12.52 14.23
CA CYS A 99 -3.63 -11.43 14.35
C CYS A 99 -3.31 -10.50 15.52
N LYS A 100 -2.99 -11.07 16.70
CA LYS A 100 -2.58 -10.27 17.87
C LYS A 100 -1.33 -9.45 17.59
N ARG A 101 -0.30 -10.05 16.99
CA ARG A 101 0.93 -9.35 16.60
C ARG A 101 0.68 -8.24 15.58
N GLN A 102 -0.20 -8.46 14.60
CA GLN A 102 -0.57 -7.41 13.65
C GLN A 102 -1.30 -6.25 14.33
N LYS A 103 -2.21 -6.52 15.26
CA LYS A 103 -2.91 -5.48 16.05
C LYS A 103 -1.91 -4.69 16.90
N GLU A 104 -1.01 -5.38 17.60
CA GLU A 104 0.05 -4.75 18.41
C GLU A 104 0.98 -3.87 17.55
N LEU A 105 1.39 -4.35 16.37
CA LEU A 105 2.20 -3.55 15.45
C LEU A 105 1.45 -2.34 14.91
N LYS A 106 0.17 -2.50 14.54
CA LYS A 106 -0.66 -1.36 14.09
C LYS A 106 -0.79 -0.31 15.19
N LEU A 107 -1.02 -0.74 16.44
CA LEU A 107 -1.06 0.15 17.59
C LEU A 107 0.28 0.85 17.81
N ALA A 108 1.39 0.11 17.82
CA ALA A 108 2.73 0.66 17.98
C ALA A 108 3.08 1.68 16.91
N VAL A 109 2.75 1.40 15.64
CA VAL A 109 2.92 2.33 14.51
C VAL A 109 2.02 3.55 14.67
N SER A 110 0.75 3.38 15.05
CA SER A 110 -0.15 4.52 15.24
C SER A 110 0.22 5.41 16.44
N SER A 111 0.80 4.83 17.50
CA SER A 111 1.21 5.54 18.71
C SER A 111 2.60 6.18 18.60
N ALA A 112 3.38 5.79 17.59
CA ALA A 112 4.71 6.35 17.40
C ALA A 112 4.57 7.82 16.93
N PRO A 113 5.26 8.77 17.57
CA PRO A 113 5.25 10.17 17.14
C PRO A 113 6.10 10.31 15.88
N PHE A 114 5.54 9.91 14.74
CA PHE A 114 6.16 10.19 13.46
C PHE A 114 6.04 11.68 13.19
N ASN A 115 7.19 12.35 13.07
CA ASN A 115 7.22 13.73 12.59
C ASN A 115 6.67 13.72 11.16
N GLN A 116 5.48 14.29 10.97
CA GLN A 116 4.91 14.44 9.65
C GLN A 116 5.56 15.64 8.96
N TRP A 117 6.55 15.37 8.11
CA TRP A 117 7.32 16.42 7.42
C TRP A 117 6.55 17.00 6.23
N LEU A 118 5.63 16.23 5.66
CA LEU A 118 4.83 16.60 4.49
C LEU A 118 3.34 16.45 4.79
N SER A 119 2.56 17.43 4.36
CA SER A 119 1.09 17.31 4.30
C SER A 119 0.70 16.14 3.39
N ARG A 120 -0.37 15.43 3.75
CA ARG A 120 -1.01 14.45 2.85
C ARG A 120 -1.76 15.15 1.72
N ASP A 121 -2.30 16.33 2.02
CA ASP A 121 -3.03 17.16 1.07
C ASP A 121 -2.01 17.92 0.22
N LYS A 122 -2.14 17.75 -1.10
CA LYS A 122 -1.27 18.37 -2.10
C LYS A 122 -1.98 19.55 -2.77
N ILE A 123 -1.23 20.60 -3.07
CA ILE A 123 -1.76 21.74 -3.81
C ILE A 123 -2.03 21.35 -5.26
N THR A 124 -3.16 21.82 -5.81
CA THR A 124 -3.53 21.65 -7.21
C THR A 124 -3.81 22.96 -7.93
N SER A 125 -4.04 24.06 -7.20
CA SER A 125 -4.39 25.37 -7.77
C SER A 125 -3.33 26.44 -7.52
N ASP A 126 -3.18 27.34 -8.49
CA ASP A 126 -2.25 28.48 -8.43
C ASP A 126 -2.58 29.42 -7.26
N ASN A 127 -3.87 29.66 -6.98
CA ASN A 127 -4.28 30.57 -5.91
C ASN A 127 -3.84 30.05 -4.52
N GLN A 128 -3.96 28.74 -4.29
CA GLN A 128 -3.48 28.13 -3.05
C GLN A 128 -1.96 28.22 -2.91
N LEU A 129 -1.23 28.09 -4.03
CA LEU A 129 0.22 28.27 -4.02
C LEU A 129 0.58 29.71 -3.64
N ASP A 130 -0.11 30.70 -4.20
CA ASP A 130 0.13 32.11 -3.92
C ASP A 130 -0.09 32.46 -2.45
N ASP A 131 -1.19 31.99 -1.87
CA ASP A 131 -1.49 32.17 -0.45
C ASP A 131 -0.41 31.52 0.45
N MET A 132 0.08 30.32 0.07
CA MET A 132 1.11 29.64 0.83
C MET A 132 2.47 30.33 0.73
N ILE A 133 2.83 30.85 -0.45
CA ILE A 133 4.06 31.63 -0.62
C ILE A 133 4.00 32.88 0.25
N LEU A 134 2.88 33.61 0.22
CA LEU A 134 2.68 34.81 1.05
C LEU A 134 2.82 34.50 2.54
N GLN A 135 2.15 33.45 3.02
CA GLN A 135 2.27 33.01 4.42
C GLN A 135 3.70 32.57 4.78
N ALA A 136 4.40 31.93 3.84
CA ALA A 136 5.78 31.50 4.05
C ALA A 136 6.73 32.70 4.14
N THR A 137 6.57 33.68 3.25
CA THR A 137 7.38 34.91 3.22
C THR A 137 7.14 35.76 4.47
N GLU A 138 5.88 35.94 4.88
CA GLU A 138 5.53 36.69 6.08
C GLU A 138 6.18 36.08 7.34
N LYS A 139 6.17 34.75 7.46
CA LYS A 139 6.72 34.07 8.63
C LYS A 139 8.24 34.10 8.72
N THR A 140 8.93 34.24 7.59
CA THR A 140 10.38 34.05 7.53
C THR A 140 11.15 35.34 7.26
N LEU A 141 10.67 36.17 6.33
CA LEU A 141 11.26 37.47 6.03
C LEU A 141 10.56 38.63 6.74
N GLY A 142 9.33 38.44 7.24
CA GLY A 142 8.52 39.52 7.81
C GLY A 142 8.10 40.60 6.80
N LYS A 143 8.38 40.37 5.51
CA LYS A 143 8.07 41.26 4.38
C LYS A 143 7.33 40.47 3.32
N VAL A 144 6.44 41.16 2.59
CA VAL A 144 5.61 40.57 1.53
C VAL A 144 6.37 40.52 0.19
N ASP A 145 7.51 41.20 0.07
CA ASP A 145 8.27 41.27 -1.17
C ASP A 145 8.87 39.91 -1.55
N GLN A 146 8.34 39.30 -2.61
CA GLN A 146 8.73 37.97 -3.08
C GLN A 146 10.00 37.97 -3.96
N ASP A 147 10.43 39.15 -4.43
CA ASP A 147 11.60 39.31 -5.29
C ASP A 147 12.91 39.50 -4.52
N VAL A 148 12.84 39.61 -3.20
CA VAL A 148 14.01 39.79 -2.35
C VAL A 148 14.70 38.44 -2.14
N GLN A 149 16.02 38.42 -2.30
CA GLN A 149 16.84 37.24 -2.02
C GLN A 149 16.85 36.93 -0.52
N PHE A 150 16.93 35.64 -0.19
CA PHE A 150 17.11 35.23 1.21
C PHE A 150 18.46 35.73 1.72
N SER A 151 18.44 36.54 2.79
CA SER A 151 19.65 37.07 3.42
C SER A 151 20.46 36.01 4.17
N ASP A 152 19.78 34.99 4.69
CA ASP A 152 20.38 33.92 5.48
C ASP A 152 19.90 32.55 4.99
N LEU A 153 20.79 31.56 5.04
CA LEU A 153 20.49 30.16 4.77
C LEU A 153 19.46 29.61 5.78
N VAL A 154 19.49 30.09 7.02
CA VAL A 154 18.51 29.68 8.04
C VAL A 154 17.10 30.13 7.64
N ALA A 155 16.96 31.39 7.18
CA ALA A 155 15.67 31.92 6.72
C ALA A 155 15.17 31.15 5.48
N LYS A 156 16.07 30.87 4.53
CA LYS A 156 15.78 30.03 3.36
C LYS A 156 15.30 28.64 3.77
N PHE A 157 16.00 27.99 4.71
CA PHE A 157 15.64 26.65 5.19
C PHE A 157 14.29 26.64 5.92
N GLN A 158 14.00 27.65 6.74
CA GLN A 158 12.70 27.77 7.40
C GLN A 158 11.57 28.00 6.39
N PHE A 159 11.83 28.82 5.37
CA PHE A 159 10.88 29.09 4.29
C PHE A 159 10.56 27.81 3.51
N THR A 160 11.59 27.09 3.04
CA THR A 160 11.42 25.87 2.27
C THR A 160 10.76 24.78 3.09
N LYS A 161 11.14 24.62 4.37
CA LYS A 161 10.50 23.68 5.29
C LYS A 161 9.02 23.99 5.48
N PHE A 162 8.67 25.26 5.70
CA PHE A 162 7.27 25.66 5.85
C PHE A 162 6.49 25.38 4.57
N LEU A 163 7.06 25.76 3.42
CA LEU A 163 6.47 25.55 2.11
C LEU A 163 6.24 24.06 1.81
N GLN A 164 7.23 23.19 2.02
CA GLN A 164 7.10 21.74 1.81
C GLN A 164 6.06 21.13 2.76
N SER A 165 6.05 21.58 4.02
CA SER A 165 5.08 21.09 5.02
C SER A 165 3.63 21.39 4.62
N LYS A 166 3.38 22.55 3.99
CA LYS A 166 2.04 22.98 3.58
C LYS A 166 1.66 22.51 2.18
N SER A 167 2.61 22.49 1.26
CA SER A 167 2.35 22.11 -0.13
C SER A 167 2.22 20.61 -0.35
N GLY A 168 2.83 19.81 0.54
CA GLY A 168 2.87 18.35 0.40
C GLY A 168 3.84 17.87 -0.69
N TYR A 169 4.60 18.78 -1.31
CA TYR A 169 5.61 18.47 -2.32
C TYR A 169 7.01 18.63 -1.74
N LEU A 170 7.87 17.65 -2.05
CA LEU A 170 9.28 17.73 -1.74
C LEU A 170 9.99 18.51 -2.85
N ILE A 171 10.87 19.44 -2.46
CA ILE A 171 11.74 20.15 -3.40
C ILE A 171 13.10 19.44 -3.38
N PRO A 172 13.64 19.04 -4.53
CA PRO A 172 14.92 18.35 -4.59
C PRO A 172 16.06 19.27 -4.16
N ASP A 173 17.11 18.67 -3.59
CA ASP A 173 18.26 19.39 -3.05
C ASP A 173 18.94 20.29 -4.09
N TYR A 174 19.00 19.85 -5.34
CA TYR A 174 19.51 20.66 -6.44
C TYR A 174 18.77 22.00 -6.56
N GLU A 175 17.44 21.98 -6.55
CA GLU A 175 16.62 23.20 -6.66
C GLU A 175 16.72 24.05 -5.39
N LEU A 176 16.91 23.43 -4.22
CA LEU A 176 17.22 24.17 -3.00
C LEU A 176 18.54 24.94 -3.10
N THR A 177 19.50 24.48 -3.90
CA THR A 177 20.77 25.22 -4.10
C THR A 177 20.66 26.34 -5.13
N THR A 178 19.87 26.16 -6.20
CA THR A 178 19.74 27.12 -7.30
C THR A 178 18.78 28.28 -6.99
N LEU A 179 17.66 27.99 -6.32
CA LEU A 179 16.59 28.96 -6.10
C LEU A 179 16.98 29.93 -4.97
N SER A 180 16.94 31.23 -5.26
CA SER A 180 17.45 32.30 -4.38
C SER A 180 16.36 33.25 -3.85
N THR A 181 15.19 33.30 -4.50
CA THR A 181 14.07 34.16 -4.09
C THR A 181 12.78 33.36 -3.91
N PRO A 182 11.84 33.79 -3.04
CA PRO A 182 10.52 33.19 -2.91
C PRO A 182 9.77 33.08 -4.24
N LEU A 183 9.90 34.08 -5.11
CA LEU A 183 9.27 34.07 -6.43
C LEU A 183 9.82 32.97 -7.35
N GLN A 184 11.12 32.66 -7.25
CA GLN A 184 11.70 31.53 -7.99
C GLN A 184 11.12 30.19 -7.52
N PHE A 185 10.88 30.02 -6.21
CA PHE A 185 10.18 28.85 -5.68
C PHE A 185 8.76 28.74 -6.23
N LYS A 186 8.02 29.85 -6.28
CA LYS A 186 6.68 29.89 -6.88
C LYS A 186 6.70 29.46 -8.35
N ARG A 187 7.61 30.02 -9.16
CA ARG A 187 7.79 29.65 -10.58
C ARG A 187 8.11 28.17 -10.75
N TYR A 188 9.07 27.67 -9.96
CA TYR A 188 9.46 26.26 -9.99
C TYR A 188 8.27 25.32 -9.75
N ILE A 189 7.49 25.56 -8.69
CA ILE A 189 6.33 24.72 -8.36
C ILE A 189 5.27 24.82 -9.46
N LYS A 190 5.02 26.02 -9.96
CA LYS A 190 4.04 26.26 -11.03
C LYS A 190 4.42 25.64 -12.37
N GLU A 191 5.71 25.54 -12.70
CA GLU A 191 6.16 25.01 -14.00
C GLU A 191 6.47 23.51 -13.96
N LYS A 192 6.97 23.00 -12.83
CA LYS A 192 7.43 21.60 -12.73
C LYS A 192 6.46 20.69 -11.99
N ILE A 193 5.70 21.21 -11.04
CA ILE A 193 4.90 20.39 -10.12
C ILE A 193 3.41 20.44 -10.48
N LEU A 194 2.82 21.64 -10.61
CA LEU A 194 1.39 21.77 -10.92
C LEU A 194 1.00 21.24 -12.32
N PRO A 195 1.80 21.42 -13.39
CA PRO A 195 1.47 20.88 -14.70
C PRO A 195 1.55 19.36 -14.69
N SER A 196 2.46 18.77 -13.91
CA SER A 196 2.48 17.33 -13.67
C SER A 196 1.24 16.83 -12.92
N ALA A 197 0.60 17.65 -12.09
CA ALA A 197 -0.60 17.28 -11.36
C ALA A 197 -1.87 17.40 -12.22
N ASN A 198 -1.94 18.44 -13.07
CA ASN A 198 -3.10 18.73 -13.91
C ASN A 198 -3.05 18.01 -15.27
N ASP A 199 -1.85 17.79 -15.82
CA ASP A 199 -1.59 17.05 -17.05
C ASP A 199 -0.64 15.86 -16.77
N PRO A 200 -1.18 14.64 -16.57
CA PRO A 200 -0.37 13.45 -16.25
C PRO A 200 0.56 13.01 -17.39
N LYS A 201 0.47 13.65 -18.58
CA LYS A 201 1.40 13.46 -19.71
C LYS A 201 2.71 14.23 -19.54
N LEU A 202 2.70 15.32 -18.76
CA LEU A 202 3.89 16.12 -18.44
C LEU A 202 4.55 15.66 -17.13
N ALA A 203 3.87 14.81 -16.36
CA ALA A 203 4.41 14.17 -15.18
C ALA A 203 5.56 13.24 -15.54
N TYR A 204 6.74 13.49 -14.99
CA TYR A 204 7.88 12.60 -15.12
C TYR A 204 7.52 11.23 -14.53
N LYS A 205 7.38 10.23 -15.40
CA LYS A 205 7.19 8.83 -15.00
C LYS A 205 8.55 8.18 -14.85
N GLU A 206 8.95 7.84 -13.62
CA GLU A 206 10.19 7.09 -13.37
C GLU A 206 10.24 5.74 -14.08
N ALA A 207 9.08 5.11 -14.31
CA ALA A 207 8.99 3.87 -15.06
C ALA A 207 9.33 4.03 -16.55
N GLU A 208 9.17 5.24 -17.10
CA GLU A 208 9.32 5.54 -18.53
C GLU A 208 9.96 6.93 -18.72
N PRO A 209 11.24 7.11 -18.32
CA PRO A 209 11.90 8.39 -18.48
C PRO A 209 12.11 8.68 -19.98
N ASN A 210 11.58 9.79 -20.47
CA ASN A 210 11.70 10.23 -21.88
C ASN A 210 11.16 9.22 -22.91
N ALA A 211 10.04 8.55 -22.62
CA ALA A 211 9.35 7.80 -23.67
C ALA A 211 8.80 8.77 -24.72
N ILE A 212 9.43 8.80 -25.90
CA ILE A 212 8.76 9.26 -27.11
C ILE A 212 7.57 8.33 -27.28
N HIS A 213 6.35 8.86 -27.25
CA HIS A 213 5.18 8.09 -27.64
C HIS A 213 4.99 8.29 -29.15
N PRO A 214 5.47 7.36 -30.00
CA PRO A 214 5.21 7.44 -31.42
C PRO A 214 3.74 7.11 -31.65
N PHE A 215 2.89 8.12 -31.56
CA PHE A 215 1.51 8.02 -32.03
C PHE A 215 1.53 8.22 -33.55
N SER A 216 0.78 7.40 -34.29
CA SER A 216 0.61 7.53 -35.75
C SER A 216 0.27 8.96 -36.17
N ASP A 217 -0.47 9.67 -35.32
CA ASP A 217 -1.03 10.99 -35.61
C ASP A 217 0.05 12.09 -35.63
N ASN A 218 1.15 11.88 -34.89
CA ASN A 218 2.25 12.85 -34.78
C ASN A 218 3.34 12.65 -35.85
N TYR A 219 3.40 11.47 -36.46
CA TYR A 219 4.44 11.07 -37.40
C TYR A 219 3.82 10.70 -38.76
N ALA A 220 3.21 11.70 -39.41
CA ALA A 220 2.48 11.54 -40.67
C ALA A 220 3.35 11.63 -41.94
N SER A 221 4.67 11.79 -41.80
CA SER A 221 5.56 11.89 -42.97
C SER A 221 5.64 10.54 -43.70
N PRO A 222 5.65 10.51 -45.05
CA PRO A 222 5.62 9.27 -45.83
C PRO A 222 6.85 8.37 -45.64
N ASN A 223 7.95 8.91 -45.08
CA ASN A 223 9.18 8.17 -44.80
C ASN A 223 9.27 7.61 -43.37
N ILE A 224 8.27 7.83 -42.52
CA ILE A 224 8.26 7.33 -41.14
C ILE A 224 7.10 6.35 -41.01
N TYR A 225 7.42 5.11 -40.63
CA TYR A 225 6.43 4.09 -40.31
C TYR A 225 6.47 3.81 -38.82
N VAL A 226 5.36 4.12 -38.14
CA VAL A 226 5.19 3.84 -36.71
C VAL A 226 4.60 2.44 -36.56
N VAL A 227 5.38 1.52 -35.99
CA VAL A 227 4.90 0.20 -35.59
C VAL A 227 4.35 0.29 -34.18
N ASN A 228 3.04 0.14 -34.04
CA ASN A 228 2.42 0.03 -32.72
C ASN A 228 2.88 -1.27 -32.05
N ASP A 229 3.21 -1.20 -30.76
CA ASP A 229 3.49 -2.40 -29.97
C ASP A 229 2.18 -3.14 -29.70
N VAL A 230 1.95 -4.22 -30.46
CA VAL A 230 0.74 -5.06 -30.35
C VAL A 230 1.13 -6.33 -29.62
N THR A 231 0.45 -6.63 -28.52
CA THR A 231 0.74 -7.82 -27.73
C THR A 231 0.52 -9.11 -28.53
N SER A 232 1.31 -10.14 -28.28
CA SER A 232 1.19 -11.44 -28.97
C SER A 232 -0.20 -12.08 -28.86
N LYS A 233 -0.92 -11.77 -27.77
CA LYS A 233 -2.30 -12.19 -27.54
C LYS A 233 -3.27 -11.53 -28.53
N GLU A 234 -3.15 -10.22 -28.73
CA GLU A 234 -3.97 -9.47 -29.69
C GLU A 234 -3.69 -9.90 -31.14
N GLN A 235 -2.41 -10.15 -31.47
CA GLN A 235 -2.03 -10.67 -32.78
C GLN A 235 -2.70 -12.01 -33.07
N LYS A 236 -2.63 -12.96 -32.12
CA LYS A 236 -3.30 -14.27 -32.24
C LYS A 236 -4.80 -14.14 -32.36
N SER A 237 -5.43 -13.30 -31.54
CA SER A 237 -6.88 -13.09 -31.59
C SER A 237 -7.33 -12.54 -32.95
N LYS A 238 -6.60 -11.58 -33.52
CA LYS A 238 -6.90 -11.04 -34.85
C LYS A 238 -6.70 -12.09 -35.94
N TYR A 239 -5.60 -12.84 -35.87
CA TYR A 239 -5.33 -13.94 -36.80
C TYR A 239 -6.44 -14.99 -36.79
N ASP A 240 -6.85 -15.46 -35.61
CA ASP A 240 -7.92 -16.44 -35.46
C ASP A 240 -9.26 -15.90 -35.99
N THR A 241 -9.51 -14.60 -35.85
CA THR A 241 -10.72 -13.95 -36.39
C THR A 241 -10.69 -13.97 -37.91
N ILE A 242 -9.56 -13.58 -38.52
CA ILE A 242 -9.36 -13.60 -39.97
C ILE A 242 -9.52 -15.03 -40.52
N MET A 243 -8.92 -16.02 -39.88
CA MET A 243 -9.02 -17.42 -40.32
C MET A 243 -10.47 -17.93 -40.26
N LYS A 244 -11.24 -17.54 -39.23
CA LYS A 244 -12.67 -17.88 -39.14
C LYS A 244 -13.50 -17.20 -40.22
N GLU A 245 -13.19 -15.96 -40.58
CA GLU A 245 -13.87 -15.24 -41.66
C GLU A 245 -13.56 -15.89 -43.01
N ILE A 246 -12.30 -16.24 -43.28
CA ILE A 246 -11.90 -16.97 -44.50
C ILE A 246 -12.65 -18.31 -44.59
N GLN A 247 -12.66 -19.08 -43.52
CA GLN A 247 -13.35 -20.38 -43.50
C GLN A 247 -14.86 -20.24 -43.78
N LYS A 248 -15.51 -19.21 -43.24
CA LYS A 248 -16.92 -18.92 -43.55
C LYS A 248 -17.13 -18.58 -45.02
N LEU A 249 -16.24 -17.79 -45.62
CA LEU A 249 -16.32 -17.45 -47.04
C LEU A 249 -16.15 -18.68 -47.93
N GLU A 250 -15.25 -19.60 -47.56
CA GLU A 250 -15.08 -20.89 -48.23
C GLU A 250 -16.31 -21.80 -48.10
N ASP A 251 -16.87 -21.90 -46.90
CA ASP A 251 -18.10 -22.67 -46.64
C ASP A 251 -19.29 -22.11 -47.43
N ASP A 252 -19.43 -20.78 -47.51
CA ASP A 252 -20.50 -20.16 -48.30
C ASP A 252 -20.28 -20.33 -49.81
N ALA A 253 -19.03 -20.28 -50.28
CA ALA A 253 -18.71 -20.54 -51.68
C ALA A 253 -19.00 -22.00 -52.07
N THR A 254 -18.64 -22.97 -51.21
CA THR A 254 -18.92 -24.39 -51.45
C THR A 254 -20.41 -24.70 -51.41
N ARG A 255 -21.17 -24.12 -50.48
CA ARG A 255 -22.64 -24.23 -50.46
C ARG A 255 -23.28 -23.71 -51.73
N LYS A 256 -22.89 -22.51 -52.18
CA LYS A 256 -23.38 -21.94 -53.46
C LYS A 256 -23.06 -22.84 -54.65
N ALA A 257 -21.84 -23.39 -54.72
CA ALA A 257 -21.46 -24.31 -55.78
C ALA A 257 -22.32 -25.59 -55.77
N LEU A 258 -22.59 -26.16 -54.59
CA LEU A 258 -23.46 -27.34 -54.46
C LEU A 258 -24.91 -27.05 -54.84
N GLU A 259 -25.44 -25.88 -54.48
CA GLU A 259 -26.78 -25.45 -54.89
C GLU A 259 -26.87 -25.31 -56.41
N THR A 260 -25.89 -24.67 -57.05
CA THR A 260 -25.86 -24.53 -58.51
C THR A 260 -25.75 -25.89 -59.22
N ALA A 261 -24.98 -26.83 -58.67
CA ALA A 261 -24.84 -28.17 -59.22
C ALA A 261 -26.10 -29.04 -59.01
N ARG A 262 -26.91 -28.75 -57.99
CA ARG A 262 -28.21 -29.43 -57.76
C ARG A 262 -29.34 -28.88 -58.61
N SER A 263 -29.24 -27.62 -59.03
CA SER A 263 -30.23 -26.96 -59.89
C SER A 263 -30.00 -27.17 -61.39
N ALA A 264 -28.83 -27.72 -61.77
CA ALA A 264 -28.46 -28.08 -63.13
C ALA A 264 -28.81 -29.55 -63.40
#